data_AF-B3NII8-F1
#
_entry.id   AF-B3NII8-F1
#
_cell.length_a   1.000
_cell.length_b   1.000
_cell.length_c   1.000
_cell.angle_alpha   90.00
_cell.angle_beta   90.00
_cell.angle_gamma   90.00
#
_symmetry.space_group_name_H-M   'P 1'
#
loop_
_entity.id
_entity.type
_entity.pdbx_description
1 polymer ?
#
loop_
_entity_poly.entity_id
_entity_poly.type
_entity_poly.pdbx_seq_one_letter_code
_entity_poly.pdbx_strand_id
1 'polypeptide(L)' 'MKENKKKSRKTANKSKESSDAQKKKVIELLHEYNDLKDATQRVLEALSNLKCVPVGSVYATYNLPHNE' A
#
# COMPACT_ATOMS: atom_id res chain seq x y z
N MET A 1 25.47 19.35 -50.67
CA MET A 1 25.91 19.63 -49.29
C MET A 1 25.27 18.56 -48.39
N LYS A 2 26.07 17.65 -47.83
CA LYS A 2 25.61 16.61 -46.90
C LYS A 2 25.93 17.09 -45.48
N GLU A 3 24.93 17.34 -44.66
CA GLU A 3 25.12 17.66 -43.24
C GLU A 3 24.45 16.57 -42.39
N ASN A 4 25.26 15.97 -41.53
CA ASN A 4 25.01 14.74 -40.77
C ASN A 4 24.25 15.00 -39.46
N LYS A 5 23.42 14.02 -39.09
CA LYS A 5 22.87 13.74 -37.75
C LYS A 5 23.84 14.05 -36.60
N LYS A 6 23.37 14.72 -35.54
CA LYS A 6 23.69 14.34 -34.14
C LYS A 6 22.73 14.93 -33.09
N LYS A 7 21.97 14.00 -32.48
CA LYS A 7 21.62 13.87 -31.05
C LYS A 7 20.92 15.05 -30.34
N SER A 8 19.60 14.91 -30.14
CA SER A 8 18.92 15.39 -28.93
C SER A 8 18.00 14.30 -28.36
N ARG A 9 18.60 13.20 -27.88
CA ARG A 9 17.94 12.18 -27.04
C ARG A 9 18.05 12.57 -25.56
N LYS A 10 17.47 13.69 -25.13
CA LYS A 10 17.56 14.11 -23.71
C LYS A 10 16.21 14.39 -23.02
N THR A 11 15.09 14.30 -23.73
CA THR A 11 13.77 14.63 -23.16
C THR A 11 12.92 13.41 -22.77
N ALA A 12 13.30 12.19 -23.16
CA ALA A 12 12.51 10.98 -22.88
C ALA A 12 12.73 10.35 -21.49
N ASN A 13 13.77 10.74 -20.74
CA ASN A 13 14.08 10.13 -19.44
C ASN A 13 13.40 10.82 -18.24
N LYS A 14 12.99 12.09 -18.37
CA LYS A 14 12.40 12.84 -17.24
C LYS A 14 11.01 12.34 -16.84
N SER A 15 10.25 11.78 -17.77
CA SER A 15 8.89 11.30 -17.51
C SER A 15 8.86 9.96 -16.77
N LYS A 16 9.87 9.08 -16.97
CA LYS A 16 9.94 7.77 -16.30
C LYS A 16 10.30 7.89 -14.81
N GLU A 17 11.20 8.81 -14.46
CA GLU A 17 11.63 9.03 -13.08
C GLU A 17 10.47 9.40 -12.14
N SER A 18 9.52 10.20 -12.63
CA SER A 18 8.30 10.56 -11.88
C SER A 18 7.36 9.35 -11.65
N SER A 19 7.28 8.45 -12.62
CA SER A 19 6.46 7.23 -12.54
C SER A 19 7.06 6.23 -11.54
N ASP A 20 8.38 6.05 -11.53
CA ASP A 20 9.03 5.12 -10.62
C ASP A 20 9.03 5.63 -9.17
N ALA A 21 9.15 6.94 -8.96
CA ALA A 21 8.95 7.54 -7.63
C ALA A 21 7.50 7.35 -7.13
N GLN A 22 6.51 7.49 -8.01
CA GLN A 22 5.10 7.30 -7.66
C GLN A 22 4.79 5.84 -7.33
N LYS A 23 5.37 4.88 -8.08
CA LYS A 23 5.25 3.44 -7.77
C LYS A 23 5.85 3.08 -6.42
N LYS A 24 7.04 3.61 -6.11
CA LYS A 24 7.66 3.40 -4.78
C LYS A 24 6.76 3.90 -3.66
N LYS A 25 6.21 5.11 -3.80
CA LYS A 25 5.28 5.68 -2.82
C LYS A 25 4.03 4.83 -2.64
N VAL A 26 3.48 4.27 -3.71
CA VAL A 26 2.32 3.36 -3.62
C VAL A 26 2.67 2.08 -2.87
N ILE A 27 3.85 1.51 -3.11
CA ILE A 27 4.32 0.30 -2.41
C ILE A 27 4.53 0.59 -0.91
N GLU A 28 5.13 1.72 -0.57
CA GLU A 28 5.31 2.14 0.83
C GLU A 28 3.96 2.29 1.55
N LEU A 29 2.99 2.97 0.94
CA LEU A 29 1.64 3.10 1.50
C LEU A 29 0.94 1.76 1.68
N LEU A 30 1.16 0.80 0.77
CA LEU A 30 0.63 -0.56 0.87
C LEU A 30 1.22 -1.32 2.06
N HIS A 31 2.52 -1.21 2.29
CA HIS A 31 3.17 -1.82 3.45
C HIS A 31 2.68 -1.18 4.76
N GLU A 32 2.61 0.14 4.82
CA GLU A 32 2.09 0.86 6.00
C GLU A 32 0.64 0.44 6.32
N TYR A 33 -0.21 0.32 5.29
CA TYR A 33 -1.58 -0.15 5.47
C TYR A 33 -1.62 -1.59 5.99
N ASN A 34 -0.81 -2.49 5.42
CA ASN A 34 -0.77 -3.89 5.85
C ASN A 34 -0.25 -4.03 7.27
N ASP A 35 0.79 -3.29 7.66
CA ASP A 35 1.32 -3.29 9.02
C ASP A 35 0.26 -2.84 10.03
N LEU A 36 -0.50 -1.79 9.70
CA LEU A 36 -1.59 -1.30 10.52
C LEU A 36 -2.74 -2.32 10.61
N LYS A 37 -3.11 -2.95 9.49
CA LYS A 37 -4.14 -4.01 9.43
C LYS A 37 -3.75 -5.19 10.31
N ASP A 38 -2.52 -5.68 10.19
CA ASP A 38 -2.01 -6.82 10.95
C ASP A 38 -1.90 -6.51 12.44
N ALA A 39 -1.44 -5.32 12.82
CA ALA A 39 -1.40 -4.88 14.21
C ALA A 39 -2.81 -4.87 14.83
N THR A 40 -3.78 -4.34 14.09
CA THR A 40 -5.18 -4.28 14.54
C THR A 40 -5.79 -5.67 14.65
N GLN A 41 -5.53 -6.55 13.69
CA GLN A 41 -5.97 -7.95 13.71
C GLN A 41 -5.51 -8.66 14.99
N ARG A 42 -4.22 -8.52 15.35
CA ARG A 42 -3.66 -9.10 16.58
C ARG A 42 -4.35 -8.60 17.84
N VAL A 43 -4.68 -7.31 17.90
CA VAL A 43 -5.42 -6.72 19.03
C VAL A 43 -6.84 -7.28 19.10
N LEU A 44 -7.52 -7.42 17.95
CA LEU A 44 -8.86 -7.98 17.89
C LEU A 44 -8.90 -9.46 18.29
N GLU A 45 -7.90 -10.25 17.89
CA GLU A 45 -7.72 -11.64 18.32
C GLU A 45 -7.44 -11.76 19.83
N ALA A 46 -6.56 -10.91 20.36
CA ALA A 46 -6.31 -10.88 21.80
C ALA A 46 -7.59 -10.52 22.58
N LEU A 47 -8.36 -9.57 22.06
CA LEU A 47 -9.62 -9.14 22.65
C LEU A 47 -10.71 -10.22 22.56
N SER A 48 -10.77 -10.96 21.45
CA SER A 48 -11.70 -12.07 21.27
C SER A 48 -11.37 -13.22 22.23
N ASN A 49 -10.09 -13.54 22.39
CA ASN A 49 -9.60 -14.55 23.32
C ASN A 49 -9.90 -14.16 24.77
N LEU A 50 -9.65 -12.91 25.15
CA LEU A 50 -9.95 -12.41 26.50
C LEU A 50 -11.44 -12.50 26.83
N LYS A 51 -12.30 -12.19 25.86
CA LYS A 51 -13.76 -12.26 26.01
C LYS A 51 -14.33 -13.66 25.79
N CYS A 52 -13.51 -14.63 25.40
CA CYS A 52 -13.92 -15.98 25.01
C CYS A 52 -15.03 -15.98 23.93
N VAL A 53 -14.92 -15.08 22.95
CA VAL A 53 -15.87 -14.96 21.83
C VAL A 53 -15.15 -15.11 20.49
N PRO A 54 -15.84 -15.52 19.42
CA PRO A 54 -15.27 -15.52 18.08
C PRO A 54 -14.85 -14.11 17.64
N VAL A 55 -13.76 -14.00 16.88
CA VAL A 55 -13.28 -12.72 16.32
C VAL A 55 -14.38 -11.99 15.55
N GLY A 56 -15.20 -12.70 14.75
CA GLY A 56 -16.33 -12.10 14.05
C GLY A 56 -17.36 -11.43 14.95
N SER A 57 -17.53 -11.89 16.19
CA SER A 57 -18.40 -11.23 17.17
C SER A 57 -17.79 -9.92 17.68
N VAL A 58 -16.46 -9.85 17.78
CA VAL A 58 -15.75 -8.61 18.12
C VAL A 58 -15.91 -7.57 17.02
N TYR A 59 -15.79 -7.98 15.75
CA TYR A 59 -16.05 -7.10 14.61
C TYR A 59 -17.47 -6.54 14.63
N ALA A 60 -18.48 -7.38 14.85
CA ALA A 60 -19.87 -6.94 14.97
C ALA A 60 -20.10 -6.00 16.16
N THR A 61 -19.45 -6.27 17.31
CA THR A 61 -19.55 -5.44 18.51
C THR A 61 -19.03 -4.02 18.30
N TYR A 62 -17.95 -3.88 17.51
CA TYR A 62 -17.32 -2.59 17.24
C TYR A 62 -17.68 -2.01 15.87
N ASN A 63 -18.68 -2.57 15.18
CA ASN A 63 -19.10 -2.17 13.82
C ASN A 63 -17.92 -2.09 12.83
N LEU A 64 -16.97 -3.00 12.95
CA LEU A 64 -15.82 -3.07 12.05
C LEU A 64 -16.20 -3.76 10.75
N PRO A 65 -15.73 -3.27 9.59
CA PRO A 65 -15.98 -3.91 8.31
C PRO A 65 -15.33 -5.30 8.29
N HIS A 66 -16.13 -6.32 7.93
CA HIS A 66 -15.68 -7.71 7.83
C HIS A 66 -15.15 -8.07 6.44
N ASN A 67 -15.33 -7.17 5.46
CA ASN A 67 -14.93 -7.34 4.07
C ASN A 67 -14.18 -6.10 3.59
N GLU A 68 -12.84 -6.20 3.57
CA GLU A 68 -11.95 -5.89 2.43
C GLU A 68 -10.65 -6.72 2.54
#